data_AF-A0A6A9SDA1-F1
#
_entry.id   AF-A0A6A9SDA1-F1
#
_cell.length_a   1.000
_cell.length_b   1.000
_cell.length_c   1.000
_cell.angle_alpha   90.00
_cell.angle_beta   90.00
_cell.angle_gamma   90.00
#
_symmetry.space_group_name_H-M   'P 1'
#
loop_
_entity.id
_entity.type
_entity.pdbx_description
1 polymer ?
#
loop_
_entity_poly.entity_id
_entity_poly.type
_entity_poly.pdbx_seq_one_letter_code
_entity_poly.pdbx_strand_id
1 'polypeptide(L)'
;VAGAVDSVPTFPVVGPPGIDPDAATLYPGWRYGDTADLPWLCSQFGVGDVVAGFGAGALGTADPVDTPGFDRARHDRHIDDGVAGSQAYQADVVREVAEGLRQRRAPVVVLDSLRDVGDAGMGVLAADGSEKTAHDVLADSYEPTQVVLSAPSPGERDVVVLHDRPESTNLTVEWDCNGEREQAEHTVGPFARVPVDTLTLSAGDEVTLAVTDGQRVVKNEYTISQ
;
A
#
# COMPACT_ATOMS: atom_id res chain seq x y z
N VAL A 1 24.17 12.30 -14.52
CA VAL A 1 23.51 11.27 -13.69
C VAL A 1 24.00 9.86 -14.04
N ALA A 2 23.96 9.42 -15.30
CA ALA A 2 24.43 8.08 -15.69
C ALA A 2 25.92 7.76 -15.38
N GLY A 3 26.81 8.76 -15.35
CA GLY A 3 28.23 8.58 -15.01
C GLY A 3 28.55 8.51 -13.51
N ALA A 4 27.55 8.52 -12.62
CA ALA A 4 27.72 8.45 -11.17
C ALA A 4 27.21 7.12 -10.56
N VAL A 5 26.83 6.16 -11.41
CA VAL A 5 26.33 4.85 -11.00
C VAL A 5 27.44 3.84 -11.23
N ASP A 6 28.21 3.54 -10.18
CA ASP A 6 29.34 2.61 -10.25
C ASP A 6 28.89 1.14 -10.37
N SER A 7 27.65 0.84 -9.97
CA SER A 7 27.01 -0.47 -10.13
C SER A 7 25.48 -0.34 -10.06
N VAL A 8 24.76 -1.13 -10.85
CA VAL A 8 23.31 -1.27 -10.76
C VAL A 8 22.98 -2.49 -9.91
N PRO A 9 22.18 -2.37 -8.82
CA PRO A 9 21.68 -3.52 -8.09
C PRO A 9 21.01 -4.51 -9.04
N THR A 10 21.42 -5.77 -8.99
CA THR A 10 20.92 -6.82 -9.87
C THR A 10 20.32 -7.92 -9.00
N PHE A 11 19.12 -8.37 -9.35
CA PHE A 11 18.39 -9.43 -8.66
C PHE A 11 18.16 -10.59 -9.65
N PRO A 12 19.07 -11.59 -9.72
CA PRO A 12 19.01 -12.67 -10.71
C PRO A 12 17.74 -13.52 -10.66
N VAL A 13 17.22 -13.78 -9.46
CA VAL A 13 16.03 -14.60 -9.24
C VAL A 13 14.88 -13.71 -8.77
N VAL A 14 13.90 -13.50 -9.65
CA VAL A 14 12.65 -12.83 -9.33
C VAL A 14 11.53 -13.85 -9.31
N GLY A 15 10.75 -13.90 -8.24
CA GLY A 15 9.65 -14.86 -8.17
C GLY A 15 8.93 -14.92 -6.82
N PRO A 16 8.03 -15.90 -6.65
CA PRO A 16 7.19 -15.99 -5.46
C PRO A 16 8.01 -16.39 -4.21
N PRO A 17 7.46 -16.20 -3.01
CA PRO A 17 8.01 -16.79 -1.80
C PRO A 17 8.15 -18.32 -1.92
N GLY A 18 9.17 -18.89 -1.26
CA GLY A 18 9.40 -20.34 -1.20
C GLY A 18 10.35 -20.91 -2.26
N ILE A 19 10.90 -20.08 -3.16
CA ILE A 19 11.94 -20.48 -4.12
C ILE A 19 13.29 -19.77 -3.90
N ASP A 20 13.48 -19.15 -2.74
CA ASP A 20 14.67 -18.36 -2.39
C ASP A 20 14.97 -17.23 -3.41
N PRO A 21 14.01 -16.31 -3.68
CA PRO A 21 14.20 -15.25 -4.65
C PRO A 21 15.08 -14.12 -4.11
N ASP A 22 15.92 -13.53 -4.98
CA ASP A 22 16.64 -12.28 -4.69
C ASP A 22 15.69 -11.07 -4.63
N ALA A 23 14.57 -11.14 -5.38
CA ALA A 23 13.49 -10.17 -5.31
C ALA A 23 12.12 -10.87 -5.40
N ALA A 24 11.27 -10.66 -4.41
CA ALA A 24 10.03 -11.41 -4.27
C ALA A 24 8.85 -10.71 -4.97
N THR A 25 7.98 -11.48 -5.63
CA THR A 25 6.64 -11.03 -6.04
C THR A 25 5.64 -11.39 -4.94
N LEU A 26 5.19 -10.38 -4.20
CA LEU A 26 4.36 -10.48 -3.01
C LEU A 26 2.95 -9.97 -3.30
N TYR A 27 1.98 -10.87 -3.32
CA TYR A 27 0.58 -10.52 -3.58
C TYR A 27 -0.33 -10.94 -2.41
N PRO A 28 -0.10 -10.44 -1.17
CA PRO A 28 -1.02 -10.69 -0.07
C PRO A 28 -2.38 -10.04 -0.35
N GLY A 29 -3.46 -10.63 0.13
CA GLY A 29 -4.84 -10.22 -0.21
C GLY A 29 -5.28 -10.63 -1.61
N TRP A 30 -4.36 -10.82 -2.56
CA TRP A 30 -4.68 -11.27 -3.93
C TRP A 30 -4.41 -12.76 -4.15
N ARG A 31 -3.15 -13.18 -4.00
CA ARG A 31 -2.68 -14.57 -4.18
C ARG A 31 -2.48 -15.32 -2.86
N TYR A 32 -2.12 -14.61 -1.80
CA TYR A 32 -1.71 -15.19 -0.53
C TYR A 32 -2.54 -14.61 0.61
N GLY A 33 -3.42 -15.41 1.21
CA GLY A 33 -4.20 -15.01 2.39
C GLY A 33 -4.78 -13.60 2.26
N ASP A 34 -4.73 -12.86 3.36
CA ASP A 34 -5.17 -11.47 3.46
C ASP A 34 -3.97 -10.51 3.46
N THR A 35 -4.22 -9.22 3.26
CA THR A 35 -3.19 -8.16 3.35
C THR A 35 -2.51 -8.13 4.73
N ALA A 36 -3.26 -8.43 5.79
CA ALA A 36 -2.76 -8.55 7.16
C ALA A 36 -1.71 -9.67 7.34
N ASP A 37 -1.63 -10.63 6.41
CA ASP A 37 -0.64 -11.72 6.46
C ASP A 37 0.75 -11.29 5.95
N LEU A 38 0.90 -10.08 5.41
CA LEU A 38 2.18 -9.57 4.90
C LEU A 38 3.36 -9.75 5.88
N PRO A 39 3.26 -9.39 7.18
CA PRO A 39 4.36 -9.60 8.13
C PRO A 39 4.73 -11.06 8.31
N TRP A 40 3.73 -11.95 8.33
CA TRP A 40 3.93 -13.39 8.44
C TRP A 40 4.59 -13.95 7.18
N LEU A 41 4.09 -13.61 5.99
CA LEU A 41 4.67 -14.03 4.69
C LEU A 41 6.15 -13.63 4.60
N CYS A 42 6.47 -12.37 4.91
CA CYS A 42 7.84 -11.87 4.90
C CYS A 42 8.73 -12.63 5.88
N SER A 43 8.26 -12.87 7.11
CA SER A 43 9.00 -13.57 8.15
C SER A 43 9.23 -15.06 7.82
N GLN A 44 8.18 -15.77 7.38
CA GLN A 44 8.25 -17.20 7.10
C GLN A 44 9.18 -17.54 5.95
N PHE A 45 9.20 -16.72 4.91
CA PHE A 45 9.97 -16.99 3.69
C PHE A 45 11.25 -16.18 3.58
N GLY A 46 11.58 -15.33 4.57
CA GLY A 46 12.77 -14.48 4.53
C GLY A 46 12.76 -13.48 3.37
N VAL A 47 11.59 -12.92 3.06
CA VAL A 47 11.37 -11.99 1.94
C VAL A 47 10.87 -10.62 2.44
N GLY A 48 10.81 -9.64 1.54
CA GLY A 48 10.22 -8.32 1.82
C GLY A 48 11.19 -7.14 1.80
N ASP A 49 12.49 -7.38 1.66
CA ASP A 49 13.47 -6.30 1.47
C ASP A 49 13.44 -5.76 0.02
N VAL A 50 13.39 -6.67 -0.95
CA VAL A 50 13.28 -6.33 -2.36
C VAL A 50 12.03 -6.97 -2.90
N VAL A 51 11.00 -6.13 -3.08
CA VAL A 51 9.70 -6.53 -3.62
C VAL A 51 9.65 -6.12 -5.08
N ALA A 52 9.71 -7.09 -5.98
CA ALA A 52 9.69 -6.89 -7.44
C ALA A 52 8.28 -6.78 -8.03
N GLY A 53 7.25 -7.07 -7.24
CA GLY A 53 5.86 -6.94 -7.65
C GLY A 53 4.93 -7.09 -6.47
N PHE A 54 3.98 -6.19 -6.35
CA PHE A 54 2.81 -6.32 -5.47
C PHE A 54 1.59 -5.66 -6.12
N GLY A 55 0.40 -5.99 -5.63
CA GLY A 55 -0.87 -5.41 -6.06
C GLY A 55 -1.97 -6.45 -6.18
N ALA A 56 -3.11 -6.02 -6.71
CA ALA A 56 -4.26 -6.86 -7.03
C ALA A 56 -4.82 -6.50 -8.41
N GLY A 57 -5.55 -7.44 -9.01
CA GLY A 57 -6.19 -7.22 -10.30
C GLY A 57 -7.51 -6.47 -10.14
N ALA A 58 -7.78 -5.52 -11.03
CA ALA A 58 -9.06 -4.81 -11.11
C ALA A 58 -9.56 -4.67 -12.56
N LEU A 59 -10.88 -4.53 -12.68
CA LEU A 59 -11.56 -4.18 -13.92
C LEU A 59 -11.31 -2.72 -14.29
N GLY A 60 -11.01 -2.47 -15.57
CA GLY A 60 -11.01 -1.14 -16.18
C GLY A 60 -12.35 -0.79 -16.84
N THR A 61 -13.12 -1.80 -17.24
CA THR A 61 -14.46 -1.64 -17.85
C THR A 61 -15.44 -2.69 -17.34
N ALA A 62 -16.75 -2.48 -17.54
CA ALA A 62 -17.79 -3.36 -17.01
C ALA A 62 -17.85 -4.74 -17.69
N ASP A 63 -17.53 -4.80 -18.97
CA ASP A 63 -17.57 -6.01 -19.79
C ASP A 63 -16.18 -6.28 -20.39
N PRO A 64 -15.18 -6.67 -19.58
CA PRO A 64 -13.83 -6.90 -20.06
C PRO A 64 -13.82 -8.08 -21.04
N VAL A 65 -13.23 -7.88 -22.21
CA VAL A 65 -13.01 -8.95 -23.19
C VAL A 65 -11.57 -9.43 -23.05
N ASP A 66 -11.41 -10.76 -23.01
CA ASP A 66 -10.14 -11.53 -22.98
C ASP A 66 -8.88 -10.69 -22.69
N THR A 67 -8.54 -10.57 -21.40
CA THR A 67 -7.45 -9.71 -20.96
C THR A 67 -6.22 -10.52 -20.56
N PRO A 68 -5.12 -10.46 -21.34
CA PRO A 68 -3.91 -11.23 -21.06
C PRO A 68 -3.36 -10.98 -19.65
N GLY A 69 -3.11 -12.05 -18.91
CA GLY A 69 -2.52 -11.98 -17.57
C GLY A 69 -3.50 -11.64 -16.44
N PHE A 70 -4.78 -11.35 -16.74
CA PHE A 70 -5.81 -11.14 -15.73
C PHE A 70 -6.45 -12.47 -15.29
N ASP A 71 -6.25 -12.85 -14.03
CA ASP A 71 -6.83 -14.06 -13.44
C ASP A 71 -8.29 -13.79 -13.02
N ARG A 72 -9.22 -13.86 -13.98
CA ARG A 72 -10.66 -13.60 -13.74
C ARG A 72 -11.24 -14.50 -12.65
N ALA A 73 -10.87 -15.77 -12.63
CA ALA A 73 -11.34 -16.71 -11.62
C ALA A 73 -10.85 -16.37 -10.20
N ARG A 74 -9.74 -15.64 -10.06
CA ARG A 74 -9.30 -15.08 -8.78
C ARG A 74 -10.01 -13.79 -8.45
N HIS A 75 -10.17 -12.90 -9.42
CA HIS A 75 -10.95 -11.67 -9.25
C HIS A 75 -12.35 -11.99 -8.68
N ASP A 76 -13.05 -12.93 -9.31
CA ASP A 76 -14.43 -13.29 -8.95
C ASP A 76 -14.53 -14.03 -7.60
N ARG A 77 -13.41 -14.37 -6.93
CA ARG A 77 -13.44 -14.88 -5.53
C ARG A 77 -13.45 -13.76 -4.49
N HIS A 78 -12.96 -12.59 -4.88
CA HIS A 78 -12.84 -11.43 -4.01
C HIS A 78 -13.99 -10.45 -4.23
N ILE A 79 -14.46 -10.32 -5.47
CA ILE A 79 -15.40 -9.29 -5.87
C ILE A 79 -16.55 -9.87 -6.70
N ASP A 80 -17.75 -9.74 -6.16
CA ASP A 80 -19.02 -10.04 -6.85
C ASP A 80 -19.69 -8.77 -7.45
N ASP A 81 -19.07 -7.60 -7.26
CA ASP A 81 -19.56 -6.30 -7.73
C ASP A 81 -18.94 -5.88 -9.08
N GLY A 82 -19.45 -4.79 -9.67
CA GLY A 82 -18.94 -4.22 -10.91
C GLY A 82 -17.60 -3.49 -10.78
N VAL A 83 -17.31 -2.62 -11.76
CA VAL A 83 -16.02 -1.89 -11.85
C VAL A 83 -15.67 -1.13 -10.57
N ALA A 84 -16.64 -0.47 -9.94
CA ALA A 84 -16.40 0.33 -8.74
C ALA A 84 -15.91 -0.52 -7.56
N GLY A 85 -16.59 -1.63 -7.25
CA GLY A 85 -16.16 -2.55 -6.19
C GLY A 85 -14.82 -3.22 -6.51
N SER A 86 -14.59 -3.57 -7.78
CA SER A 86 -13.31 -4.12 -8.25
C SER A 86 -12.13 -3.16 -8.02
N GLN A 87 -12.30 -1.89 -8.37
CA GLN A 87 -11.26 -0.87 -8.16
C GLN A 87 -11.10 -0.47 -6.69
N ALA A 88 -12.17 -0.47 -5.90
CA ALA A 88 -12.10 -0.23 -4.45
C ALA A 88 -11.25 -1.31 -3.77
N TYR A 89 -11.51 -2.58 -4.06
CA TYR A 89 -10.71 -3.69 -3.53
C TYR A 89 -9.24 -3.63 -3.95
N GLN A 90 -8.94 -3.31 -5.21
CA GLN A 90 -7.56 -3.10 -5.63
C GLN A 90 -6.91 -1.96 -4.86
N ALA A 91 -7.62 -0.84 -4.67
CA ALA A 91 -7.11 0.30 -3.92
C ALA A 91 -6.79 -0.07 -2.47
N ASP A 92 -7.66 -0.83 -1.81
CA ASP A 92 -7.43 -1.29 -0.43
C ASP A 92 -6.22 -2.22 -0.32
N VAL A 93 -6.11 -3.22 -1.21
CA VAL A 93 -4.94 -4.11 -1.24
C VAL A 93 -3.65 -3.33 -1.51
N VAL A 94 -3.66 -2.41 -2.48
CA VAL A 94 -2.49 -1.60 -2.83
C VAL A 94 -2.06 -0.71 -1.66
N ARG A 95 -3.02 -0.05 -0.99
CA ARG A 95 -2.78 0.79 0.19
C ARG A 95 -2.08 0.00 1.28
N GLU A 96 -2.72 -1.08 1.72
CA GLU A 96 -2.28 -1.84 2.88
C GLU A 96 -0.90 -2.47 2.67
N VAL A 97 -0.64 -2.97 1.46
CA VAL A 97 0.65 -3.56 1.14
C VAL A 97 1.74 -2.50 0.99
N ALA A 98 1.46 -1.36 0.35
CA ALA A 98 2.42 -0.26 0.22
C ALA A 98 2.79 0.30 1.60
N GLU A 99 1.79 0.60 2.43
CA GLU A 99 1.98 1.10 3.80
C GLU A 99 2.71 0.07 4.67
N GLY A 100 2.31 -1.20 4.62
CA GLY A 100 2.95 -2.27 5.38
C GLY A 100 4.41 -2.49 5.00
N LEU A 101 4.75 -2.44 3.71
CA LEU A 101 6.14 -2.53 3.24
C LEU A 101 6.96 -1.30 3.67
N ARG A 102 6.39 -0.09 3.61
CA ARG A 102 7.05 1.13 4.10
C ARG A 102 7.29 1.10 5.61
N GLN A 103 6.31 0.63 6.39
CA GLN A 103 6.44 0.43 7.84
C GLN A 103 7.59 -0.52 8.18
N ARG A 104 7.74 -1.59 7.39
CA ARG A 104 8.83 -2.58 7.51
C ARG A 104 10.18 -2.10 6.97
N ARG A 105 10.24 -0.90 6.39
CA ARG A 105 11.45 -0.31 5.79
C ARG A 105 11.99 -1.09 4.60
N ALA A 106 11.12 -1.71 3.80
CA ALA A 106 11.51 -2.39 2.56
C ALA A 106 12.33 -1.43 1.66
N PRO A 107 13.62 -1.72 1.37
CA PRO A 107 14.46 -0.80 0.60
C PRO A 107 14.02 -0.59 -0.84
N VAL A 108 13.46 -1.62 -1.47
CA VAL A 108 13.00 -1.56 -2.87
C VAL A 108 11.62 -2.18 -2.97
N VAL A 109 10.66 -1.40 -3.44
CA VAL A 109 9.28 -1.82 -3.63
C VAL A 109 8.82 -1.42 -5.03
N VAL A 110 8.36 -2.41 -5.80
CA VAL A 110 7.90 -2.24 -7.18
C VAL A 110 6.46 -2.72 -7.25
N LEU A 111 5.55 -1.82 -7.64
CA LEU A 111 4.19 -2.19 -8.04
C LEU A 111 4.26 -3.09 -9.27
N ASP A 112 3.43 -4.13 -9.32
CA ASP A 112 3.44 -5.11 -10.42
C ASP A 112 3.37 -4.46 -11.81
N SER A 113 2.41 -3.56 -12.01
CA SER A 113 2.16 -2.91 -13.28
C SER A 113 1.64 -1.49 -13.07
N LEU A 114 2.19 -0.50 -13.80
CA LEU A 114 1.64 0.86 -13.77
C LEU A 114 0.36 0.96 -14.62
N ARG A 115 0.36 0.34 -15.81
CA ARG A 115 -0.73 0.43 -16.79
C ARG A 115 -1.14 -0.95 -17.28
N ASP A 116 -2.45 -1.16 -17.42
CA ASP A 116 -2.99 -2.38 -17.99
C ASP A 116 -2.65 -2.53 -19.48
N VAL A 117 -2.59 -3.80 -19.91
CA VAL A 117 -2.46 -4.18 -21.33
C VAL A 117 -3.83 -4.34 -22.00
N GLY A 118 -4.91 -4.49 -21.23
CA GLY A 118 -6.28 -4.64 -21.75
C GLY A 118 -7.33 -4.07 -20.79
N ASP A 119 -8.56 -4.57 -20.89
CA ASP A 119 -9.73 -4.00 -20.19
C ASP A 119 -9.76 -4.29 -18.67
N ALA A 120 -8.82 -5.08 -18.17
CA ALA A 120 -8.62 -5.41 -16.77
C ALA A 120 -7.14 -5.74 -16.52
N GLY A 121 -6.71 -5.77 -15.27
CA GLY A 121 -5.33 -6.12 -14.96
C GLY A 121 -4.85 -5.59 -13.63
N MET A 122 -3.55 -5.77 -13.39
CA MET A 122 -2.87 -5.34 -12.16
C MET A 122 -2.48 -3.86 -12.18
N GLY A 123 -2.67 -3.18 -13.33
CA GLY A 123 -2.37 -1.77 -13.49
C GLY A 123 -3.21 -0.89 -12.59
N VAL A 124 -2.61 0.18 -12.08
CA VAL A 124 -3.32 1.29 -11.42
C VAL A 124 -3.81 2.33 -12.43
N LEU A 125 -3.31 2.26 -13.67
CA LEU A 125 -3.88 2.93 -14.85
C LEU A 125 -4.55 1.89 -15.75
N ALA A 126 -5.71 2.24 -16.32
CA ALA A 126 -6.36 1.43 -17.34
C ALA A 126 -5.56 1.45 -18.66
N ALA A 127 -5.92 0.58 -19.61
CA ALA A 127 -5.20 0.46 -20.87
C ALA A 127 -5.19 1.73 -21.72
N ASP A 128 -6.15 2.64 -21.56
CA ASP A 128 -6.17 3.96 -22.22
C ASP A 128 -5.33 5.03 -21.50
N GLY A 129 -4.88 4.74 -20.27
CA GLY A 129 -4.11 5.64 -19.41
C GLY A 129 -4.96 6.41 -18.40
N SER A 130 -6.27 6.18 -18.35
CA SER A 130 -7.12 6.71 -17.27
C SER A 130 -6.73 6.11 -15.91
N GLU A 131 -6.81 6.92 -14.87
CA GLU A 131 -6.50 6.52 -13.50
C GLU A 131 -7.62 5.64 -12.93
N LYS A 132 -7.25 4.52 -12.31
CA LYS A 132 -8.14 3.77 -11.42
C LYS A 132 -8.02 4.32 -10.00
N THR A 133 -8.96 3.98 -9.12
CA THR A 133 -8.94 4.39 -7.70
C THR A 133 -7.60 4.12 -7.01
N ALA A 134 -6.94 3.00 -7.34
CA ALA A 134 -5.66 2.63 -6.73
C ALA A 134 -4.48 3.54 -7.12
N HIS A 135 -4.58 4.34 -8.19
CA HIS A 135 -3.53 5.27 -8.59
C HIS A 135 -3.28 6.36 -7.53
N ASP A 136 -4.35 7.06 -7.14
CA ASP A 136 -4.27 8.15 -6.17
C ASP A 136 -3.89 7.62 -4.79
N VAL A 137 -4.47 6.47 -4.40
CA VAL A 137 -4.11 5.78 -3.16
C VAL A 137 -2.63 5.41 -3.12
N LEU A 138 -2.06 4.95 -4.23
CA LEU A 138 -0.62 4.67 -4.32
C LEU A 138 0.19 5.96 -4.22
N ALA A 139 -0.22 7.03 -4.91
CA ALA A 139 0.46 8.32 -4.85
C ALA A 139 0.50 8.87 -3.42
N ASP A 140 -0.64 8.86 -2.72
CA ASP A 140 -0.76 9.27 -1.31
C ASP A 140 0.08 8.35 -0.41
N SER A 141 0.03 7.04 -0.64
CA SER A 141 0.83 6.05 0.10
C SER A 141 2.34 6.21 -0.10
N TYR A 142 2.79 7.00 -1.08
CA TYR A 142 4.21 7.31 -1.33
C TYR A 142 4.57 8.77 -1.07
N GLU A 143 3.69 9.55 -0.42
CA GLU A 143 4.07 10.84 0.12
C GLU A 143 5.30 10.68 1.06
N PRO A 144 6.38 11.46 0.88
CA PRO A 144 7.62 11.28 1.62
C PRO A 144 7.46 11.45 3.14
N THR A 145 6.40 12.14 3.58
CA THR A 145 5.94 12.14 4.96
C THR A 145 4.46 11.82 4.95
N GLN A 146 4.10 10.74 5.60
CA GLN A 146 2.75 10.19 5.61
C GLN A 146 2.40 9.71 7.02
N VAL A 147 1.12 9.64 7.33
CA VAL A 147 0.58 9.02 8.53
C VAL A 147 -0.31 7.85 8.13
N VAL A 148 -0.14 6.73 8.81
CA VAL A 148 -0.83 5.47 8.51
C VAL A 148 -1.27 4.78 9.79
N LEU A 149 -2.22 3.85 9.69
CA LEU A 149 -2.46 2.88 10.77
C LEU A 149 -1.44 1.74 10.70
N SER A 150 -1.05 1.22 11.86
CA SER A 150 -0.22 0.01 11.95
C SER A 150 -0.85 -1.20 11.24
N ALA A 151 -2.19 -1.30 11.29
CA ALA A 151 -3.02 -2.13 10.42
C ALA A 151 -4.48 -1.60 10.45
N PRO A 152 -5.22 -1.62 9.34
CA PRO A 152 -6.62 -1.18 9.31
C PRO A 152 -7.57 -2.32 9.72
N SER A 153 -7.43 -2.83 10.94
CA SER A 153 -8.26 -3.93 11.47
C SER A 153 -8.67 -3.68 12.92
N PRO A 154 -9.72 -4.34 13.44
CA PRO A 154 -10.19 -4.14 14.80
C PRO A 154 -9.11 -4.43 15.86
N GLY A 155 -9.20 -3.78 17.02
CA GLY A 155 -8.26 -3.88 18.13
C GLY A 155 -7.43 -2.61 18.34
N GLU A 156 -6.38 -2.72 19.17
CA GLU A 156 -5.43 -1.63 19.40
C GLU A 156 -4.54 -1.45 18.17
N ARG A 157 -4.56 -0.25 17.58
CA ARG A 157 -3.81 0.11 16.37
C ARG A 157 -3.06 1.41 16.58
N ASP A 158 -1.74 1.36 16.38
CA ASP A 158 -0.93 2.57 16.42
C ASP A 158 -1.21 3.45 15.20
N VAL A 159 -1.25 4.76 15.44
CA VAL A 159 -1.08 5.80 14.43
C VAL A 159 0.42 5.99 14.23
N VAL A 160 0.91 5.74 13.02
CA VAL A 160 2.34 5.70 12.71
C VAL A 160 2.68 6.77 11.68
N VAL A 161 3.64 7.63 12.01
CA VAL A 161 4.24 8.54 11.04
C VAL A 161 5.35 7.83 10.29
N LEU A 162 5.26 7.83 8.97
CA LEU A 162 6.31 7.42 8.04
C LEU A 162 7.01 8.66 7.50
N HIS A 163 8.31 8.79 7.77
CA HIS A 163 9.08 9.95 7.37
C HIS A 163 10.34 9.51 6.62
N ASP A 164 10.29 9.53 5.29
CA ASP A 164 11.37 9.06 4.41
C ASP A 164 12.36 10.16 4.02
N ARG A 165 12.22 11.39 4.56
CA ARG A 165 13.12 12.50 4.27
C ARG A 165 14.41 12.40 5.11
N PRO A 166 15.54 12.94 4.60
CA PRO A 166 16.85 12.86 5.27
C PRO A 166 17.04 13.89 6.39
N GLU A 167 16.07 14.77 6.62
CA GLU A 167 16.14 15.85 7.61
C GLU A 167 15.05 15.66 8.66
N SER A 168 15.33 15.99 9.92
CA SER A 168 14.29 16.00 10.95
C SER A 168 13.29 17.12 10.72
N THR A 169 12.03 16.89 11.09
CA THR A 169 10.97 17.90 10.97
C THR A 169 10.00 17.87 12.14
N ASN A 170 9.32 18.99 12.39
CA ASN A 170 8.21 19.07 13.32
C ASN A 170 6.91 18.89 12.56
N LEU A 171 6.07 17.99 13.04
CA LEU A 171 4.81 17.62 12.41
C LEU A 171 3.66 17.82 13.39
N THR A 172 2.53 18.29 12.88
CA THR A 172 1.25 18.13 13.56
C THR A 172 0.56 16.92 12.96
N VAL A 173 0.20 15.96 13.80
CA VAL A 173 -0.57 14.76 13.43
C VAL A 173 -1.95 14.89 14.02
N GLU A 174 -2.98 14.66 13.21
CA GLU A 174 -4.39 14.65 13.58
C GLU A 174 -4.95 13.25 13.30
N TRP A 175 -5.78 12.76 14.20
CA TRP A 175 -6.58 11.55 14.00
C TRP A 175 -8.03 11.82 14.39
N ASP A 176 -8.94 11.36 13.54
CA ASP A 176 -10.39 11.49 13.69
C ASP A 176 -10.97 10.08 13.58
N CYS A 177 -11.62 9.60 14.65
CA CYS A 177 -12.30 8.31 14.67
C CYS A 177 -13.79 8.55 14.89
N ASN A 178 -14.62 8.25 13.90
CA ASN A 178 -16.08 8.45 13.95
C ASN A 178 -16.51 9.89 14.35
N GLY A 179 -15.73 10.91 13.98
CA GLY A 179 -15.97 12.31 14.31
C GLY A 179 -15.33 12.79 15.61
N GLU A 180 -14.71 11.89 16.39
CA GLU A 180 -13.92 12.25 17.57
C GLU A 180 -12.49 12.54 17.15
N ARG A 181 -12.11 13.81 17.21
CA ARG A 181 -10.85 14.34 16.68
C ARG A 181 -9.88 14.77 17.76
N GLU A 182 -8.64 14.33 17.61
CA GLU A 182 -7.50 14.75 18.42
C GLU A 182 -6.29 15.07 17.54
N GLN A 183 -5.33 15.82 18.09
CA GLN A 183 -4.09 16.18 17.40
C GLN A 183 -2.93 16.38 18.38
N ALA A 184 -1.72 16.13 17.91
CA ALA A 184 -0.49 16.34 18.67
C ALA A 184 0.69 16.80 17.79
N GLU A 185 1.64 17.50 18.39
CA GLU A 185 2.89 17.91 17.74
C GLU A 185 4.01 16.92 18.05
N HIS A 186 4.76 16.50 17.03
CA HIS A 186 5.86 15.55 17.14
C HIS A 186 7.09 16.04 16.37
N THR A 187 8.27 15.91 16.97
CA THR A 187 9.54 16.03 16.23
C THR A 187 9.94 14.65 15.74
N VAL A 188 10.02 14.47 14.42
CA VAL A 188 10.36 13.19 13.79
C VAL A 188 11.75 13.30 13.15
N GLY A 189 12.59 12.31 13.44
CA GLY A 189 13.94 12.22 12.89
C GLY A 189 13.96 11.75 11.43
N PRO A 190 15.13 11.78 10.78
CA PRO A 190 15.26 11.35 9.39
C PRO A 190 15.00 9.84 9.22
N PHE A 191 14.37 9.46 8.10
CA PHE A 191 14.07 8.06 7.75
C PHE A 191 13.32 7.26 8.85
N ALA A 192 12.47 7.94 9.62
CA ALA A 192 11.84 7.40 10.81
C ALA A 192 10.45 6.80 10.54
N ARG A 193 10.09 5.82 11.38
CA ARG A 193 8.76 5.21 11.45
C ARG A 193 8.40 5.19 12.92
N VAL A 194 7.50 6.07 13.33
CA VAL A 194 7.29 6.42 14.74
C VAL A 194 5.82 6.27 15.08
N PRO A 195 5.44 5.40 16.02
CA PRO A 195 4.11 5.42 16.60
C PRO A 195 3.94 6.72 17.39
N VAL A 196 2.88 7.46 17.12
CA VAL A 196 2.60 8.76 17.73
C VAL A 196 1.39 8.71 18.66
N ASP A 197 0.46 7.77 18.42
CA ASP A 197 -0.65 7.44 19.31
C ASP A 197 -1.14 6.00 19.05
N THR A 198 -2.10 5.51 19.83
CA THR A 198 -2.77 4.21 19.68
C THR A 198 -4.28 4.38 19.80
N LEU A 199 -5.01 3.94 18.78
CA LEU A 199 -6.48 3.92 18.74
C LEU A 199 -7.01 2.52 19.09
N THR A 200 -8.17 2.46 19.75
CA THR A 200 -8.92 1.20 19.89
C THR A 200 -10.05 1.20 18.88
N LEU A 201 -9.94 0.34 17.86
CA LEU A 201 -10.82 0.32 16.71
C LEU A 201 -11.77 -0.89 16.72
N SER A 202 -12.97 -0.67 16.22
CA SER A 202 -14.01 -1.67 15.98
C SER A 202 -14.29 -1.80 14.48
N ALA A 203 -14.85 -2.94 14.08
CA ALA A 203 -15.29 -3.11 12.69
C ALA A 203 -16.39 -2.09 12.35
N GLY A 204 -16.25 -1.44 11.21
CA GLY A 204 -17.13 -0.37 10.73
C GLY A 204 -16.73 1.04 11.18
N ASP A 205 -15.68 1.20 11.99
CA ASP A 205 -15.16 2.52 12.32
C ASP A 205 -14.61 3.23 11.07
N GLU A 206 -14.90 4.52 10.96
CA GLU A 206 -14.32 5.41 9.96
C GLU A 206 -13.18 6.20 10.62
N VAL A 207 -11.97 6.09 10.07
CA VAL A 207 -10.77 6.74 10.60
C VAL A 207 -10.18 7.65 9.53
N THR A 208 -9.99 8.92 9.88
CA THR A 208 -9.22 9.87 9.07
C THR A 208 -7.96 10.25 9.81
N LEU A 209 -6.80 10.06 9.18
CA LEU A 209 -5.50 10.50 9.67
C LEU A 209 -5.01 11.67 8.81
N ALA A 210 -4.37 12.65 9.43
CA ALA A 210 -3.72 13.73 8.71
C ALA A 210 -2.37 14.10 9.34
N VAL A 211 -1.41 14.49 8.50
CA VAL A 211 -0.11 15.00 8.94
C VAL A 211 0.26 16.24 8.16
N THR A 212 0.84 17.23 8.85
CA THR A 212 1.30 18.47 8.24
C THR A 212 2.61 18.95 8.84
N ASP A 213 3.48 19.49 7.98
CA ASP A 213 4.69 20.23 8.36
C ASP A 213 4.46 21.76 8.34
N GLY A 214 3.20 22.19 8.22
CA GLY A 214 2.79 23.60 8.08
C GLY A 214 2.81 24.12 6.64
N GLN A 215 3.34 23.35 5.68
CA GLN A 215 3.33 23.68 4.25
C GLN A 215 2.42 22.78 3.44
N ARG A 216 2.45 21.47 3.71
CA ARG A 216 1.64 20.45 3.03
C ARG A 216 0.87 19.64 4.06
N VAL A 217 -0.41 19.41 3.78
CA VAL A 217 -1.24 18.47 4.52
C VAL A 217 -1.38 17.21 3.69
N VAL A 218 -1.07 16.06 4.30
CA VAL A 218 -1.33 14.74 3.73
C VAL A 218 -2.39 14.07 4.57
N LYS A 219 -3.31 13.34 3.93
CA LYS A 219 -4.44 12.67 4.56
C LYS A 219 -4.49 11.21 4.17
N ASN A 220 -5.07 10.41 5.04
CA ASN A 220 -5.36 9.01 4.79
C ASN A 220 -6.68 8.62 5.45
N GLU A 221 -7.48 7.82 4.78
CA GLU A 221 -8.84 7.48 5.19
C GLU A 221 -9.02 5.96 5.16
N TYR A 222 -9.62 5.43 6.22
CA TYR A 222 -9.84 4.01 6.41
C TYR A 222 -11.28 3.75 6.84
N THR A 223 -11.85 2.67 6.32
CA THR A 223 -13.00 1.99 6.92
C THR A 223 -12.51 0.67 7.47
N ILE A 224 -12.67 0.45 8.77
CA ILE A 224 -12.12 -0.75 9.43
C ILE A 224 -12.99 -1.96 9.05
N SER A 225 -12.43 -2.85 8.24
CA SER A 225 -13.07 -4.10 7.84
C SER A 225 -13.09 -5.12 8.99
N GLN A 226 -13.86 -6.20 8.84
CA GLN A 226 -13.98 -7.26 9.86
C GLN A 226 -12.67 -8.01 10.10
#